data_AF-A0A315R559-F1
#
_entry.id   AF-A0A315R559-F1
#
_cell.length_a   1.000
_cell.length_b   1.000
_cell.length_c   1.000
_cell.angle_alpha   90.00
_cell.angle_beta   90.00
_cell.angle_gamma   90.00
#
_symmetry.space_group_name_H-M   'P 1'
#
loop_
_entity.id
_entity.type
_entity.pdbx_description
1 polymer ?
#
loop_
_entity_poly.entity_id
_entity_poly.type
_entity_poly.pdbx_seq_one_letter_code
_entity_poly.pdbx_strand_id
1 'polypeptide(L)'
;MVFRNDYGEFRGEIFDGTNLGLAFSENGIDWEVMPEPCFSLENEEIIRIYDPRITSMDDHYYLTFAVDTLHGIRGGIAVTEDFKDFEVLSMSVPDNRNMVLFPEKINNKYVRLERPFPVYGKKEKEAFDMWISESPDLVHWGNSSLLLGSDQVPYCNSKIGPAAPPIKTEKGWLTTFHVVDYDSSRGKNGWEDSWKKRYTVGLMLLDLENPSKIISILDKLLMVPELDYEMKNGFRNNVIFPCGMILEENGEVKIYYGAADTVIALATAGLNDLLELLI
;
A
#
# COMPACT_ATOMS: atom_id res chain seq x y z
N MET A 1 -11.65 2.23 -9.08
CA MET A 1 -10.24 2.24 -8.63
C MET A 1 -9.71 3.66 -8.67
N VAL A 2 -8.96 4.07 -7.64
CA VAL A 2 -8.14 5.29 -7.65
C VAL A 2 -6.68 4.85 -7.79
N PHE A 3 -5.92 5.47 -8.69
CA PHE A 3 -4.56 5.05 -9.02
C PHE A 3 -3.62 6.24 -9.14
N ARG A 4 -2.32 5.99 -8.93
CA ARG A 4 -1.27 7.00 -9.18
C ARG A 4 -1.17 7.25 -10.68
N ASN A 5 -1.30 8.51 -11.09
CA ASN A 5 -1.12 8.95 -12.46
C ASN A 5 0.08 9.90 -12.53
N ASP A 6 1.19 9.39 -13.07
CA ASP A 6 2.34 10.23 -13.43
C ASP A 6 2.17 10.67 -14.89
N TYR A 7 2.22 11.98 -15.14
CA TYR A 7 2.01 12.56 -16.47
C TYR A 7 3.24 13.36 -16.93
N GLY A 8 3.34 13.62 -18.22
CA GLY A 8 4.57 14.14 -18.85
C GLY A 8 5.38 13.02 -19.49
N GLU A 9 6.69 12.96 -19.30
CA GLU A 9 7.53 12.10 -20.13
C GLU A 9 7.96 10.77 -19.49
N PHE A 10 7.59 9.66 -20.14
CA PHE A 10 8.02 8.31 -19.80
C PHE A 10 8.91 7.72 -20.92
N ARG A 11 10.16 7.39 -20.55
CA ARG A 11 11.31 7.02 -21.42
C ARG A 11 12.05 8.19 -22.11
N GLY A 12 11.86 9.39 -21.56
CA GLY A 12 12.80 10.53 -21.49
C GLY A 12 12.94 11.08 -20.06
N GLU A 13 12.06 10.62 -19.15
CA GLU A 13 12.28 10.28 -17.73
C GLU A 13 12.31 11.42 -16.71
N ILE A 14 11.65 12.54 -17.04
CA ILE A 14 11.11 13.47 -16.03
C ILE A 14 9.60 13.55 -16.24
N PHE A 15 8.85 13.11 -15.21
CA PHE A 15 7.42 13.37 -15.16
C PHE A 15 7.18 14.84 -14.81
N ASP A 16 6.21 15.46 -15.48
CA ASP A 16 5.80 16.84 -15.22
C ASP A 16 5.12 16.96 -13.86
N GLY A 17 4.42 15.90 -13.43
CA GLY A 17 3.80 15.83 -12.13
C GLY A 17 3.16 14.48 -11.84
N THR A 18 2.57 14.39 -10.64
CA THR A 18 1.84 13.21 -10.18
C THR A 18 0.52 13.64 -9.56
N ASN A 19 -0.57 13.00 -9.95
CA ASN A 19 -1.90 13.15 -9.33
C ASN A 19 -2.57 11.77 -9.20
N LEU A 20 -3.83 11.75 -8.75
CA LEU A 20 -4.62 10.53 -8.62
C LEU A 20 -5.70 10.48 -9.70
N GLY A 21 -5.66 9.44 -10.52
CA GLY A 21 -6.67 9.12 -11.53
C GLY A 21 -7.77 8.21 -10.97
N LEU A 22 -8.90 8.16 -11.68
CA LEU A 22 -10.06 7.35 -11.35
C LEU A 22 -10.44 6.46 -12.53
N ALA A 23 -10.79 5.21 -12.26
CA ALA A 23 -11.29 4.28 -13.26
C ALA A 23 -12.45 3.45 -12.70
N PHE A 24 -13.40 3.07 -13.56
CA PHE A 24 -14.55 2.24 -13.22
C PHE A 24 -14.52 0.93 -13.99
N SER A 25 -15.06 -0.14 -13.40
CA SER A 25 -15.14 -1.44 -14.04
C SER A 25 -16.30 -2.24 -13.46
N GLU A 26 -17.08 -2.86 -14.33
CA GLU A 26 -18.20 -3.75 -13.95
C GLU A 26 -17.74 -5.17 -13.61
N ASN A 27 -16.61 -5.62 -14.18
CA ASN A 27 -16.08 -6.97 -13.98
C ASN A 27 -14.75 -7.00 -13.21
N GLY A 28 -14.18 -5.82 -12.92
CA GLY A 28 -12.90 -5.67 -12.25
C GLY A 28 -11.68 -5.93 -13.16
N ILE A 29 -11.87 -6.10 -14.46
CA ILE A 29 -10.80 -6.41 -15.44
C ILE A 29 -10.75 -5.34 -16.53
N ASP A 30 -11.89 -5.04 -17.14
CA ASP A 30 -12.02 -4.02 -18.18
C ASP A 30 -12.31 -2.68 -17.50
N TRP A 31 -11.33 -1.78 -17.53
CA TRP A 31 -11.40 -0.49 -16.82
C TRP A 31 -11.63 0.67 -17.80
N GLU A 32 -12.66 1.47 -17.52
CA GLU A 32 -12.86 2.78 -18.13
C GLU A 32 -12.15 3.83 -17.28
N VAL A 33 -11.06 4.38 -17.82
CA VAL A 33 -10.29 5.43 -17.16
C VAL A 33 -10.94 6.79 -17.41
N MET A 34 -11.21 7.53 -16.34
CA MET A 34 -11.74 8.89 -16.43
C MET A 34 -10.68 9.81 -17.03
N PRO A 35 -11.07 10.77 -17.90
CA PRO A 35 -10.12 11.62 -18.63
C PRO A 35 -9.39 12.61 -17.72
N GLU A 36 -10.00 13.00 -16.61
CA GLU A 36 -9.45 13.95 -15.65
C GLU A 36 -9.06 13.25 -14.35
N PRO A 37 -8.00 13.72 -13.65
CA PRO A 37 -7.67 13.22 -12.33
C PRO A 37 -8.80 13.53 -11.34
N CYS A 38 -9.05 12.61 -10.42
CA CYS A 38 -10.08 12.80 -9.39
C CYS A 38 -9.55 13.56 -8.17
N PHE A 39 -8.24 13.49 -7.90
CA PHE A 39 -7.67 14.15 -6.75
C PHE A 39 -6.22 14.57 -6.98
N SER A 40 -5.94 15.83 -6.69
CA SER A 40 -4.61 16.43 -6.66
C SER A 40 -4.52 17.39 -5.49
N LEU A 41 -3.35 17.47 -4.86
CA LEU A 41 -3.09 18.42 -3.79
C LEU A 41 -1.68 18.95 -3.96
N GLU A 42 -1.57 20.24 -4.28
CA GLU A 42 -0.31 20.95 -4.49
C GLU A 42 -0.46 22.37 -3.94
N ASN A 43 0.55 22.85 -3.21
CA ASN A 43 0.62 24.22 -2.70
C ASN A 43 2.09 24.60 -2.42
N GLU A 44 2.34 25.68 -1.68
CA GLU A 44 3.70 26.15 -1.36
C GLU A 44 4.56 25.11 -0.59
N GLU A 45 3.94 24.15 0.08
CA GLU A 45 4.60 23.10 0.87
C GLU A 45 4.49 21.71 0.23
N ILE A 46 3.33 21.39 -0.36
CA ILE A 46 3.01 20.06 -0.89
C ILE A 46 3.42 20.00 -2.36
N ILE A 47 4.30 19.05 -2.69
CA ILE A 47 4.80 18.82 -4.05
C ILE A 47 3.86 17.91 -4.83
N ARG A 48 3.39 16.81 -4.22
CA ARG A 48 2.50 15.83 -4.88
C ARG A 48 1.86 14.86 -3.90
N ILE A 49 0.82 14.17 -4.38
CA ILE A 49 0.18 13.04 -3.71
C ILE A 49 0.21 11.78 -4.58
N TYR A 50 0.34 10.61 -3.95
CA TYR A 50 0.48 9.32 -4.64
C TYR A 50 0.18 8.14 -3.69
N ASP A 51 0.34 6.91 -4.18
CA ASP A 51 0.18 5.68 -3.39
C ASP A 51 -1.20 5.52 -2.73
N PRO A 52 -2.32 5.68 -3.48
CA PRO A 52 -3.66 5.66 -2.91
C PRO A 52 -4.08 4.28 -2.40
N ARG A 53 -4.87 4.22 -1.31
CA ARG A 53 -5.68 3.06 -0.92
C ARG A 53 -7.09 3.52 -0.60
N ILE A 54 -8.08 2.75 -1.03
CA ILE A 54 -9.49 3.04 -0.78
C ILE A 54 -10.01 2.04 0.25
N THR A 55 -10.65 2.54 1.29
CA THR A 55 -11.36 1.74 2.29
C THR A 55 -12.81 2.25 2.36
N SER A 56 -13.78 1.36 2.11
CA SER A 56 -15.21 1.68 2.27
C SER A 56 -15.64 1.37 3.70
N MET A 57 -16.25 2.33 4.39
CA MET A 57 -16.70 2.19 5.78
C MET A 57 -17.71 3.29 6.12
N ASP A 58 -18.69 3.02 6.99
CA ASP A 58 -19.68 4.00 7.46
C ASP A 58 -20.40 4.76 6.31
N ASP A 59 -20.74 4.08 5.20
CA ASP A 59 -21.33 4.66 3.98
C ASP A 59 -20.47 5.72 3.25
N HIS A 60 -19.18 5.81 3.58
CA HIS A 60 -18.22 6.70 2.93
C HIS A 60 -17.03 5.94 2.33
N TYR A 61 -16.30 6.60 1.43
CA TYR A 61 -15.00 6.12 0.94
C TYR A 61 -13.88 6.93 1.57
N TYR A 62 -12.98 6.23 2.26
CA TYR A 62 -11.76 6.82 2.81
C TYR A 62 -10.58 6.51 1.91
N LEU A 63 -9.82 7.55 1.58
CA LEU A 63 -8.61 7.45 0.80
C LEU A 63 -7.39 7.71 1.69
N THR A 64 -6.50 6.75 1.82
CA THR A 64 -5.16 7.01 2.35
C THR A 64 -4.18 7.23 1.19
N PHE A 65 -3.21 8.13 1.38
CA PHE A 65 -2.25 8.49 0.33
C PHE A 65 -0.94 9.01 0.93
N ALA A 66 0.15 8.90 0.19
CA ALA A 66 1.41 9.54 0.51
C ALA A 66 1.43 10.99 -0.01
N VAL A 67 2.10 11.87 0.71
CA VAL A 67 2.25 13.30 0.41
C VAL A 67 3.73 13.63 0.45
N ASP A 68 4.33 13.94 -0.70
CA ASP A 68 5.69 14.48 -0.73
C ASP A 68 5.62 15.98 -0.45
N THR A 69 6.41 16.44 0.51
CA THR A 69 6.48 17.84 0.93
C THR A 69 7.91 18.36 0.87
N LEU A 70 8.10 19.67 0.98
CA LEU A 70 9.42 20.27 1.15
C LEU A 70 10.13 19.85 2.47
N HIS A 71 9.42 19.22 3.41
CA HIS A 71 9.92 18.91 4.77
C HIS A 71 9.79 17.44 5.17
N GLY A 72 9.65 16.52 4.21
CA GLY A 72 9.55 15.07 4.44
C GLY A 72 8.31 14.46 3.80
N ILE A 73 8.10 13.16 3.98
CA ILE A 73 6.91 12.47 3.43
C ILE A 73 5.90 12.26 4.54
N ARG A 74 4.65 12.61 4.26
CA ARG A 74 3.52 12.46 5.19
C ARG A 74 2.54 11.44 4.63
N GLY A 75 1.75 10.82 5.50
CA GLY A 75 0.56 10.07 5.11
C GLY A 75 -0.69 10.91 5.34
N GLY A 76 -1.57 10.99 4.33
CA GLY A 76 -2.86 11.67 4.40
C GLY A 76 -4.03 10.69 4.48
N ILE A 77 -5.14 11.15 5.06
CA ILE A 77 -6.44 10.49 5.02
C ILE A 77 -7.46 11.51 4.54
N ALA A 78 -8.19 11.18 3.47
CA ALA A 78 -9.30 11.97 2.97
C ALA A 78 -10.58 11.15 2.93
N VAL A 79 -11.73 11.82 2.91
CA VAL A 79 -13.05 11.22 2.75
C VAL A 79 -13.73 11.76 1.50
N THR A 80 -14.51 10.92 0.83
CA THR A 80 -15.35 11.28 -0.30
C THR A 80 -16.61 10.42 -0.33
N GLU A 81 -17.68 10.95 -0.91
CA GLU A 81 -18.92 10.20 -1.20
C GLU A 81 -19.05 9.88 -2.70
N ASP A 82 -18.35 10.60 -3.57
CA ASP A 82 -18.60 10.59 -5.01
C ASP A 82 -17.35 10.50 -5.89
N PHE A 83 -16.16 10.43 -5.27
CA PHE A 83 -14.85 10.46 -5.93
C PHE A 83 -14.59 11.71 -6.78
N LYS A 84 -15.27 12.82 -6.49
CA LYS A 84 -15.03 14.13 -7.10
C LYS A 84 -14.54 15.13 -6.06
N ASP A 85 -15.25 15.19 -4.93
CA ASP A 85 -14.89 16.07 -3.82
C ASP A 85 -14.22 15.25 -2.71
N PHE A 86 -13.02 15.66 -2.32
CA PHE A 86 -12.22 15.02 -1.27
C PHE A 86 -11.95 16.00 -0.13
N GLU A 87 -12.39 15.66 1.08
CA GLU A 87 -12.04 16.38 2.30
C GLU A 87 -10.85 15.70 2.98
N VAL A 88 -9.73 16.40 3.13
CA VAL A 88 -8.58 15.87 3.88
C VAL A 88 -8.84 15.98 5.38
N LEU A 89 -9.03 14.84 6.05
CA LEU A 89 -9.33 14.75 7.47
C LEU A 89 -8.07 14.87 8.34
N SER A 90 -6.98 14.22 7.92
CA SER A 90 -5.72 14.25 8.68
C SER A 90 -4.49 14.04 7.82
N MET A 91 -3.37 14.48 8.36
CA MET A 91 -2.03 14.21 7.84
C MET A 91 -1.09 13.87 8.99
N SER A 92 -0.26 12.85 8.81
CA SER A 92 0.77 12.46 9.79
C SER A 92 1.84 13.53 9.94
N VAL A 93 2.65 13.43 11.00
CA VAL A 93 3.98 14.04 10.99
C VAL A 93 4.89 13.30 10.00
N PRO A 94 5.86 13.99 9.36
CA PRO A 94 6.90 13.31 8.62
C PRO A 94 7.85 12.60 9.60
N ASP A 95 8.40 11.43 9.28
CA ASP A 95 8.40 10.75 7.99
C ASP A 95 7.56 9.46 8.02
N ASN A 96 6.49 9.41 7.21
CA ASN A 96 5.54 8.30 7.21
C ASN A 96 4.83 8.10 5.84
N ARG A 97 4.48 6.84 5.52
CA ARG A 97 3.75 6.46 4.29
C ARG A 97 3.12 5.07 4.43
N ASN A 98 2.52 4.57 3.35
CA ASN A 98 1.88 3.25 3.29
C ASN A 98 0.78 3.09 4.34
N MET A 99 0.01 4.16 4.57
CA MET A 99 -1.12 4.10 5.49
C MET A 99 -2.25 3.28 4.88
N VAL A 100 -2.87 2.44 5.70
CA VAL A 100 -3.99 1.60 5.29
C VAL A 100 -4.99 1.55 6.43
N LEU A 101 -6.26 1.85 6.15
CA LEU A 101 -7.34 1.74 7.13
C LEU A 101 -7.93 0.33 7.15
N PHE A 102 -8.26 -0.15 8.34
CA PHE A 102 -9.16 -1.29 8.49
C PHE A 102 -10.58 -0.89 8.03
N PRO A 103 -11.35 -1.81 7.41
CA PRO A 103 -12.65 -1.50 6.80
C PRO A 103 -13.81 -1.36 7.79
N GLU A 104 -13.53 -1.40 9.10
CA GLU A 104 -14.51 -1.12 10.15
C GLU A 104 -13.81 -0.63 11.41
N LYS A 105 -14.59 -0.09 12.35
CA LYS A 105 -14.11 0.19 13.70
C LYS A 105 -13.87 -1.12 14.46
N ILE A 106 -12.73 -1.20 15.14
CA ILE A 106 -12.41 -2.29 16.05
C ILE A 106 -12.41 -1.70 17.46
N ASN A 107 -13.21 -2.28 18.36
CA ASN A 107 -13.43 -1.76 19.72
C ASN A 107 -13.84 -0.26 19.75
N ASN A 108 -14.71 0.14 18.82
CA ASN A 108 -15.18 1.52 18.66
C ASN A 108 -14.06 2.54 18.33
N LYS A 109 -12.96 2.07 17.73
CA LYS A 109 -11.86 2.90 17.22
C LYS A 109 -11.60 2.62 15.75
N TYR A 110 -11.25 3.66 15.01
CA TYR A 110 -10.62 3.49 13.71
C TYR A 110 -9.21 2.99 13.92
N VAL A 111 -8.77 2.06 13.09
CA VAL A 111 -7.44 1.46 13.16
C VAL A 111 -6.76 1.63 11.81
N ARG A 112 -5.47 1.98 11.82
CA ARG A 112 -4.65 2.01 10.62
C ARG A 112 -3.35 1.25 10.82
N LEU A 113 -2.89 0.65 9.74
CA LEU A 113 -1.49 0.26 9.57
C LEU A 113 -0.73 1.42 8.93
N GLU A 114 0.53 1.60 9.30
CA GLU A 114 1.39 2.64 8.75
C GLU A 114 2.86 2.26 8.79
N ARG A 115 3.72 3.08 8.17
CA ARG A 115 5.14 2.76 8.01
C ARG A 115 6.00 4.01 8.17
N PRO A 116 6.28 4.42 9.43
CA PRO A 116 7.30 5.40 9.71
C PRO A 116 8.66 4.93 9.16
N PHE A 117 9.44 5.84 8.59
CA PHE A 117 10.76 5.48 8.04
C PHE A 117 11.88 6.28 8.73
N PRO A 118 12.16 5.98 10.02
CA PRO A 118 13.11 6.75 10.83
C PRO A 118 14.54 6.63 10.28
N VAL A 119 15.19 7.77 10.09
CA VAL A 119 16.59 7.83 9.64
C VAL A 119 17.58 7.71 10.81
N TYR A 120 17.22 8.24 11.98
CA TYR A 120 18.06 8.23 13.17
C TYR A 120 17.67 7.09 14.13
N GLY A 121 18.66 6.43 14.74
CA GLY A 121 18.45 5.38 15.75
C GLY A 121 18.27 3.95 15.20
N LYS A 122 18.23 3.76 13.88
CA LYS A 122 18.25 2.44 13.24
C LYS A 122 19.68 1.97 12.95
N LYS A 123 19.95 0.69 13.21
CA LYS A 123 21.26 0.06 12.91
C LYS A 123 21.47 -0.10 11.40
N GLU A 124 20.40 -0.42 10.68
CA GLU A 124 20.40 -0.59 9.23
C GLU A 124 19.67 0.57 8.55
N LYS A 125 20.23 1.08 7.46
CA LYS A 125 19.81 2.36 6.85
C LYS A 125 18.38 2.37 6.30
N GLU A 126 17.84 1.22 5.92
CA GLU A 126 16.50 1.12 5.33
C GLU A 126 15.63 0.06 6.02
N ALA A 127 15.93 -0.31 7.27
CA ALA A 127 15.13 -1.25 8.06
C ALA A 127 13.86 -0.58 8.62
N PHE A 128 12.90 -0.35 7.74
CA PHE A 128 11.61 0.28 8.08
C PHE A 128 10.53 -0.77 8.34
N ASP A 129 9.85 -0.59 9.48
CA ASP A 129 8.92 -1.55 10.07
C ASP A 129 7.46 -1.12 9.88
N MET A 130 6.55 -2.06 10.08
CA MET A 130 5.11 -1.80 10.12
C MET A 130 4.65 -1.44 11.53
N TRP A 131 3.84 -0.40 11.63
CA TRP A 131 3.24 0.10 12.86
C TRP A 131 1.72 0.09 12.75
N ILE A 132 1.06 0.10 13.91
CA ILE A 132 -0.39 0.18 14.02
C ILE A 132 -0.76 1.32 14.96
N SER A 133 -1.82 2.06 14.64
CA SER A 133 -2.34 3.16 15.45
C SER A 133 -3.87 3.17 15.46
N GLU A 134 -4.42 3.82 16.48
CA GLU A 134 -5.86 3.95 16.69
C GLU A 134 -6.29 5.43 16.66
N SER A 135 -7.55 5.66 16.31
CA SER A 135 -8.17 6.97 16.36
C SER A 135 -9.64 6.89 16.78
N PRO A 136 -10.16 7.85 17.59
CA PRO A 136 -11.59 7.96 17.83
C PRO A 136 -12.37 8.58 16.67
N ASP A 137 -11.72 9.32 15.77
CA ASP A 137 -12.38 10.27 14.86
C ASP A 137 -11.70 10.46 13.49
N LEU A 138 -10.70 9.63 13.14
CA LEU A 138 -9.85 9.74 11.94
C LEU A 138 -8.96 10.99 11.87
N VAL A 139 -9.02 11.86 12.88
CA VAL A 139 -8.22 13.09 12.97
C VAL A 139 -7.10 12.93 13.98
N HIS A 140 -7.43 12.50 15.19
CA HIS A 140 -6.49 12.35 16.30
C HIS A 140 -6.00 10.91 16.37
N TRP A 141 -4.75 10.68 15.99
CA TRP A 141 -4.14 9.35 15.98
C TRP A 141 -3.18 9.18 17.16
N GLY A 142 -3.24 8.02 17.82
CA GLY A 142 -2.41 7.69 18.97
C GLY A 142 -2.40 6.19 19.24
N ASN A 143 -1.99 5.81 20.47
CA ASN A 143 -1.80 4.41 20.87
C ASN A 143 -0.93 3.62 19.88
N SER A 144 0.03 4.30 19.25
CA SER A 144 0.86 3.73 18.21
C SER A 144 1.83 2.70 18.77
N SER A 145 1.94 1.55 18.10
CA SER A 145 2.87 0.48 18.49
C SER A 145 3.47 -0.23 17.28
N LEU A 146 4.64 -0.85 17.49
CA LEU A 146 5.27 -1.71 16.48
C LEU A 146 4.36 -2.92 16.24
N LEU A 147 4.01 -3.18 14.99
CA LEU A 147 3.26 -4.37 14.60
C LEU A 147 4.22 -5.49 14.18
N LEU A 148 5.08 -5.20 13.20
CA LEU A 148 6.00 -6.16 12.61
C LEU A 148 7.31 -5.46 12.25
N GLY A 149 8.42 -5.96 12.80
CA GLY A 149 9.78 -5.54 12.44
C GLY A 149 10.24 -6.20 11.14
N SER A 150 10.98 -5.46 10.31
CA SER A 150 11.55 -6.02 9.07
C SER A 150 12.54 -7.18 9.35
N ASP A 151 13.16 -7.19 10.53
CA ASP A 151 14.06 -8.23 11.03
C ASP A 151 13.34 -9.51 11.49
N GLN A 152 12.02 -9.45 11.65
CA GLN A 152 11.19 -10.61 12.00
C GLN A 152 10.69 -11.36 10.76
N VAL A 153 11.00 -10.88 9.55
CA VAL A 153 10.55 -11.44 8.27
C VAL A 153 11.72 -12.16 7.59
N PRO A 154 11.75 -13.51 7.52
CA PRO A 154 12.94 -14.28 7.12
C PRO A 154 13.48 -13.98 5.72
N TYR A 155 12.61 -13.55 4.81
CA TYR A 155 12.90 -13.24 3.43
C TYR A 155 13.06 -11.72 3.17
N CYS A 156 13.18 -10.91 4.24
CA CYS A 156 13.42 -9.48 4.17
C CYS A 156 14.85 -9.15 4.61
N ASN A 157 15.52 -8.23 3.90
CA ASN A 157 16.80 -7.66 4.33
C ASN A 157 16.87 -6.13 4.12
N SER A 158 15.72 -5.50 3.84
CA SER A 158 15.59 -4.05 3.67
C SER A 158 14.39 -3.57 4.47
N LYS A 159 13.20 -3.49 3.86
CA LYS A 159 12.01 -2.91 4.50
C LYS A 159 10.75 -3.69 4.22
N ILE A 160 9.75 -3.46 5.06
CA ILE A 160 8.38 -3.89 4.87
C ILE A 160 7.43 -2.69 4.94
N GLY A 161 6.18 -2.90 4.57
CA GLY A 161 5.12 -1.93 4.82
C GLY A 161 3.74 -2.46 4.47
N PRO A 162 2.68 -1.85 5.01
CA PRO A 162 1.31 -2.24 4.69
C PRO A 162 1.05 -2.14 3.19
N ALA A 163 0.24 -3.05 2.67
CA ALA A 163 -0.12 -3.11 1.26
C ALA A 163 -1.60 -2.71 1.06
N ALA A 164 -2.49 -3.67 0.84
CA ALA A 164 -3.92 -3.40 0.66
C ALA A 164 -4.68 -3.32 2.01
N PRO A 165 -5.86 -2.69 2.06
CA PRO A 165 -6.81 -2.83 3.17
C PRO A 165 -7.01 -4.29 3.57
N PRO A 166 -6.92 -4.62 4.88
CA PRO A 166 -7.14 -5.98 5.35
C PRO A 166 -8.56 -6.47 5.04
N ILE A 167 -8.68 -7.75 4.70
CA ILE A 167 -9.97 -8.43 4.55
C ILE A 167 -10.37 -9.04 5.88
N LYS A 168 -11.59 -8.76 6.35
CA LYS A 168 -12.17 -9.44 7.50
C LYS A 168 -12.53 -10.88 7.13
N THR A 169 -12.14 -11.83 7.97
CA THR A 169 -12.50 -13.25 7.83
C THR A 169 -12.93 -13.80 9.18
N GLU A 170 -13.52 -15.00 9.21
CA GLU A 170 -13.83 -15.68 10.49
C GLU A 170 -12.58 -16.03 11.31
N LYS A 171 -11.40 -16.04 10.70
CA LYS A 171 -10.14 -16.44 11.34
C LYS A 171 -9.29 -15.27 11.80
N GLY A 172 -9.59 -14.06 11.34
CA GLY A 172 -8.68 -12.91 11.49
C GLY A 172 -8.79 -11.91 10.34
N TRP A 173 -7.98 -10.88 10.41
CA TRP A 173 -7.77 -9.92 9.34
C TRP A 173 -6.68 -10.45 8.39
N LEU A 174 -7.10 -10.94 7.23
CA LEU A 174 -6.18 -11.38 6.18
C LEU A 174 -5.51 -10.14 5.57
N THR A 175 -4.20 -10.03 5.75
CA THR A 175 -3.46 -8.80 5.46
C THR A 175 -2.25 -9.10 4.59
N THR A 176 -2.15 -8.42 3.45
CA THR A 176 -0.92 -8.39 2.65
C THR A 176 -0.01 -7.26 3.09
N PHE A 177 1.29 -7.47 2.91
CA PHE A 177 2.30 -6.44 3.12
C PHE A 177 3.38 -6.58 2.05
N HIS A 178 3.98 -5.47 1.64
CA HIS A 178 5.10 -5.55 0.71
C HIS A 178 6.39 -5.86 1.46
N VAL A 179 7.25 -6.65 0.84
CA VAL A 179 8.55 -7.03 1.40
C VAL A 179 9.64 -6.69 0.39
N VAL A 180 10.69 -6.02 0.88
CA VAL A 180 11.79 -5.57 0.06
C VAL A 180 13.06 -6.33 0.41
N ASP A 181 13.64 -6.94 -0.61
CA ASP A 181 15.02 -7.42 -0.58
C ASP A 181 15.93 -6.52 -1.41
N TYR A 182 17.16 -6.35 -0.94
CA TYR A 182 18.26 -5.67 -1.59
C TYR A 182 19.35 -6.70 -1.94
N ASP A 183 19.83 -6.64 -3.18
CA ASP A 183 20.92 -7.46 -3.66
C ASP A 183 21.85 -6.62 -4.55
N SER A 184 23.07 -6.40 -4.07
CA SER A 184 24.09 -5.60 -4.75
C SER A 184 24.54 -6.18 -6.08
N SER A 185 24.33 -7.48 -6.32
CA SER A 185 24.68 -8.16 -7.56
C SER A 185 23.69 -7.88 -8.71
N ARG A 186 22.50 -7.36 -8.42
CA ARG A 186 21.48 -7.07 -9.44
C ARG A 186 21.93 -6.00 -10.44
N GLY A 187 21.72 -6.21 -11.73
CA GLY A 187 22.05 -5.21 -12.76
C GLY A 187 21.13 -3.98 -12.75
N LYS A 188 21.26 -3.11 -13.76
CA LYS A 188 20.29 -2.05 -14.01
C LYS A 188 18.95 -2.70 -14.40
N ASN A 189 17.97 -2.58 -13.52
CA ASN A 189 16.64 -3.16 -13.66
C ASN A 189 15.57 -2.08 -13.46
N GLY A 190 15.70 -0.92 -14.09
CA GLY A 190 14.77 0.22 -13.98
C GLY A 190 15.35 1.50 -14.60
N TRP A 191 14.70 2.64 -14.37
CA TRP A 191 15.15 3.95 -14.86
C TRP A 191 16.48 4.39 -14.21
N GLU A 192 16.61 4.21 -12.90
CA GLU A 192 17.82 4.56 -12.12
C GLU A 192 19.07 3.82 -12.63
N ASP A 193 20.24 4.45 -12.51
CA ASP A 193 21.54 3.86 -12.89
C ASP A 193 21.80 2.49 -12.25
N SER A 194 21.20 2.24 -11.08
CA SER A 194 21.35 1.00 -10.33
C SER A 194 20.10 0.74 -9.48
N TRP A 195 19.19 -0.12 -9.98
CA TRP A 195 18.07 -0.65 -9.20
C TRP A 195 18.41 -2.01 -8.59
N LYS A 196 18.67 -2.03 -7.27
CA LYS A 196 19.13 -3.22 -6.53
C LYS A 196 18.04 -3.86 -5.65
N LYS A 197 16.82 -3.33 -5.68
CA LYS A 197 15.73 -3.75 -4.81
C LYS A 197 14.77 -4.68 -5.56
N ARG A 198 14.14 -5.60 -4.84
CA ARG A 198 12.92 -6.30 -5.27
C ARG A 198 11.78 -5.90 -4.38
N TYR A 199 10.59 -5.71 -4.93
CA TYR A 199 9.37 -5.63 -4.13
C TYR A 199 8.55 -6.89 -4.39
N THR A 200 8.18 -7.55 -3.31
CA THR A 200 7.48 -8.83 -3.25
C THR A 200 6.33 -8.73 -2.24
N VAL A 201 5.52 -9.78 -2.12
CA VAL A 201 4.33 -9.75 -1.24
C VAL A 201 4.44 -10.81 -0.17
N GLY A 202 4.27 -10.39 1.09
CA GLY A 202 4.04 -11.25 2.24
C GLY A 202 2.57 -11.33 2.61
N LEU A 203 2.21 -12.32 3.42
CA LEU A 203 0.86 -12.55 3.91
C LEU A 203 0.89 -12.79 5.42
N MET A 204 -0.03 -12.18 6.15
CA MET A 204 -0.21 -12.39 7.58
C MET A 204 -1.69 -12.40 7.96
N LEU A 205 -1.97 -12.98 9.13
CA LEU A 205 -3.29 -12.98 9.75
C LEU A 205 -3.21 -12.22 11.08
N LEU A 206 -4.01 -11.16 11.23
CA LEU A 206 -4.11 -10.42 12.49
C LEU A 206 -5.37 -10.84 13.26
N ASP A 207 -5.33 -10.74 14.58
CA ASP A 207 -6.45 -11.09 15.47
C ASP A 207 -7.63 -10.11 15.27
N LEU A 208 -8.86 -10.65 15.23
CA LEU A 208 -10.07 -9.88 14.93
C LEU A 208 -10.34 -8.78 15.97
N GLU A 209 -10.18 -9.12 17.24
CA GLU A 209 -10.51 -8.25 18.36
C GLU A 209 -9.34 -7.34 18.74
N ASN A 210 -8.10 -7.81 18.50
CA ASN A 210 -6.90 -7.03 18.71
C ASN A 210 -5.94 -7.11 17.51
N PRO A 211 -6.08 -6.26 16.49
CA PRO A 211 -5.26 -6.30 15.28
C PRO A 211 -3.77 -6.00 15.52
N SER A 212 -3.37 -5.56 16.72
CA SER A 212 -1.95 -5.44 17.09
C SER A 212 -1.28 -6.80 17.31
N LYS A 213 -2.06 -7.88 17.38
CA LYS A 213 -1.58 -9.24 17.58
C LYS A 213 -1.59 -9.99 16.25
N ILE A 214 -0.41 -10.37 15.82
CA ILE A 214 -0.23 -11.25 14.66
C ILE A 214 -0.51 -12.69 15.10
N ILE A 215 -1.50 -13.34 14.47
CA ILE A 215 -1.80 -14.76 14.68
C ILE A 215 -0.77 -15.61 13.95
N SER A 216 -0.48 -15.28 12.69
CA SER A 216 0.44 -16.02 11.84
C SER A 216 1.00 -15.14 10.73
N ILE A 217 2.20 -15.47 10.25
CA ILE A 217 2.88 -14.87 9.10
C ILE A 217 3.35 -16.01 8.21
N LEU A 218 3.11 -15.88 6.91
CA LEU A 218 3.61 -16.84 5.94
C LEU A 218 5.15 -16.82 5.94
N ASP A 219 5.76 -18.00 6.09
CA ASP A 219 7.22 -18.20 6.17
C ASP A 219 7.95 -18.08 4.81
N LYS A 220 7.19 -17.86 3.74
CA LYS A 220 7.64 -17.62 2.37
C LYS A 220 6.91 -16.42 1.75
N LEU A 221 7.38 -15.99 0.58
CA LEU A 221 6.72 -14.95 -0.21
C LEU A 221 5.44 -15.50 -0.84
N LEU A 222 4.35 -14.73 -0.75
CA LEU A 222 3.07 -15.03 -1.41
C LEU A 222 3.17 -14.81 -2.93
N MET A 223 3.72 -13.67 -3.33
CA MET A 223 3.94 -13.32 -4.73
C MET A 223 5.33 -12.73 -4.92
N VAL A 224 5.92 -12.99 -6.07
CA VAL A 224 7.19 -12.41 -6.52
C VAL A 224 7.08 -11.95 -7.98
N PRO A 225 7.88 -10.98 -8.44
CA PRO A 225 7.94 -10.63 -9.85
C PRO A 225 8.46 -11.81 -10.68
N GLU A 226 7.68 -12.28 -11.64
CA GLU A 226 7.99 -13.39 -12.55
C GLU A 226 7.67 -13.08 -14.02
N LEU A 227 6.74 -12.16 -14.26
CA LEU A 227 6.26 -11.82 -15.60
C LEU A 227 7.01 -10.64 -16.18
N ASP A 228 7.10 -10.57 -17.51
CA ASP A 228 7.91 -9.54 -18.18
C ASP A 228 7.47 -8.12 -17.82
N TYR A 229 6.17 -7.87 -17.64
CA TYR A 229 5.64 -6.56 -17.23
C TYR A 229 5.96 -6.20 -15.77
N GLU A 230 6.42 -7.16 -14.96
CA GLU A 230 6.87 -6.95 -13.58
C GLU A 230 8.39 -6.80 -13.50
N MET A 231 9.12 -7.51 -14.38
CA MET A 231 10.57 -7.66 -14.34
C MET A 231 11.34 -6.81 -15.34
N LYS A 232 10.68 -6.22 -16.35
CA LYS A 232 11.38 -5.54 -17.45
C LYS A 232 10.60 -4.33 -17.97
N ASN A 233 11.35 -3.38 -18.51
CA ASN A 233 10.84 -2.23 -19.27
C ASN A 233 9.81 -1.34 -18.54
N GLY A 234 9.68 -1.46 -17.22
CA GLY A 234 8.92 -0.51 -16.42
C GLY A 234 9.79 0.63 -15.91
N PHE A 235 9.18 1.51 -15.13
CA PHE A 235 9.88 2.56 -14.39
C PHE A 235 10.83 1.88 -13.39
N ARG A 236 10.34 1.00 -12.54
CA ARG A 236 11.15 0.24 -11.57
C ARG A 236 10.92 -1.24 -11.72
N ASN A 237 11.81 -1.96 -12.38
CA ASN A 237 11.59 -3.39 -12.59
C ASN A 237 11.75 -4.21 -11.30
N ASN A 238 11.27 -5.45 -11.33
CA ASN A 238 11.22 -6.37 -10.19
C ASN A 238 10.40 -5.78 -9.03
N VAL A 239 9.27 -5.15 -9.37
CA VAL A 239 8.34 -4.57 -8.41
C VAL A 239 6.96 -5.16 -8.66
N ILE A 240 6.41 -5.78 -7.63
CA ILE A 240 4.97 -5.96 -7.47
C ILE A 240 4.55 -5.31 -6.15
N PHE A 241 3.45 -4.58 -6.17
CA PHE A 241 3.06 -3.73 -5.06
C PHE A 241 1.53 -3.73 -4.88
N PRO A 242 0.98 -4.57 -3.98
CA PRO A 242 -0.45 -4.68 -3.80
C PRO A 242 -1.04 -3.43 -3.17
N CYS A 243 -2.10 -2.91 -3.79
CA CYS A 243 -2.79 -1.70 -3.35
C CYS A 243 -4.28 -1.92 -3.08
N GLY A 244 -4.86 -3.01 -3.58
CA GLY A 244 -6.27 -3.33 -3.37
C GLY A 244 -6.48 -4.83 -3.20
N MET A 245 -7.36 -5.18 -2.27
CA MET A 245 -7.81 -6.54 -2.03
C MET A 245 -9.33 -6.53 -1.90
N ILE A 246 -10.01 -7.39 -2.65
CA ILE A 246 -11.46 -7.51 -2.64
C ILE A 246 -11.81 -8.98 -2.43
N LEU A 247 -12.59 -9.27 -1.39
CA LEU A 247 -13.22 -10.58 -1.20
C LEU A 247 -14.57 -10.58 -1.92
N GLU A 248 -14.68 -11.42 -2.94
CA GLU A 248 -15.90 -11.64 -3.70
C GLU A 248 -16.84 -12.62 -2.96
N GLU A 249 -18.14 -12.56 -3.25
CA GLU A 249 -19.16 -13.41 -2.61
C GLU A 249 -18.91 -14.92 -2.82
N ASN A 250 -18.27 -15.29 -3.93
CA ASN A 250 -17.91 -16.68 -4.25
C ASN A 250 -16.66 -17.18 -3.49
N GLY A 251 -16.05 -16.34 -2.65
CA GLY A 251 -14.82 -16.66 -1.91
C GLY A 251 -13.53 -16.42 -2.68
N GLU A 252 -13.57 -15.85 -3.89
CA GLU A 252 -12.38 -15.39 -4.60
C GLU A 252 -11.85 -14.10 -3.97
N VAL A 253 -10.54 -14.02 -3.77
CA VAL A 253 -9.85 -12.80 -3.37
C VAL A 253 -9.13 -12.23 -4.59
N LYS A 254 -9.55 -11.05 -5.02
CA LYS A 254 -8.88 -10.26 -6.07
C LYS A 254 -7.82 -9.37 -5.44
N ILE A 255 -6.59 -9.45 -5.94
CA ILE A 255 -5.43 -8.66 -5.48
C ILE A 255 -4.97 -7.77 -6.64
N TYR A 256 -5.27 -6.48 -6.56
CA TYR A 256 -4.80 -5.47 -7.52
C TYR A 256 -3.44 -4.93 -7.08
N TYR A 257 -2.46 -4.99 -7.97
CA TYR A 257 -1.09 -4.58 -7.68
C TYR A 257 -0.50 -3.75 -8.80
N GLY A 258 0.33 -2.76 -8.42
CA GLY A 258 1.22 -2.09 -9.35
C GLY A 258 2.38 -3.01 -9.71
N ALA A 259 2.68 -3.11 -11.01
CA ALA A 259 3.79 -3.87 -11.54
C ALA A 259 4.77 -2.94 -12.25
N ALA A 260 6.04 -3.11 -11.90
CA ALA A 260 7.18 -2.35 -12.38
C ALA A 260 7.06 -0.81 -12.29
N ASP A 261 6.24 -0.27 -11.37
CA ASP A 261 5.82 1.15 -11.33
C ASP A 261 5.32 1.63 -12.71
N THR A 262 4.56 0.82 -13.45
CA THR A 262 4.15 1.15 -14.84
C THR A 262 2.76 0.65 -15.21
N VAL A 263 2.38 -0.55 -14.79
CA VAL A 263 1.05 -1.11 -15.10
C VAL A 263 0.35 -1.55 -13.82
N ILE A 264 -0.97 -1.68 -13.90
CA ILE A 264 -1.77 -2.32 -12.85
C ILE A 264 -2.12 -3.71 -13.35
N ALA A 265 -1.95 -4.71 -12.48
CA ALA A 265 -2.27 -6.09 -12.76
C ALA A 265 -3.16 -6.68 -11.65
N LEU A 266 -3.75 -7.82 -11.93
CA LEU A 266 -4.66 -8.54 -11.05
C LEU A 266 -4.16 -9.97 -10.86
N ALA A 267 -4.09 -10.41 -9.61
CA ALA A 267 -3.97 -11.82 -9.23
C ALA A 267 -5.24 -12.25 -8.49
N THR A 268 -5.61 -13.53 -8.59
CA THR A 268 -6.76 -14.10 -7.85
C THR A 268 -6.35 -15.35 -7.09
N ALA A 269 -7.01 -15.60 -5.96
CA ALA A 269 -6.84 -16.80 -5.15
C ALA A 269 -8.12 -17.11 -4.37
N GLY A 270 -8.35 -18.36 -3.99
CA GLY A 270 -9.44 -18.69 -3.06
C GLY A 270 -9.11 -18.22 -1.63
N LEU A 271 -10.10 -17.67 -0.93
CA LEU A 271 -9.94 -17.25 0.47
C LEU A 271 -9.44 -18.39 1.35
N ASN A 272 -10.01 -19.59 1.19
CA ASN A 272 -9.63 -20.76 1.97
C ASN A 272 -8.18 -21.18 1.71
N ASP A 273 -7.72 -21.10 0.46
CA ASP A 273 -6.33 -21.42 0.09
C ASP A 273 -5.37 -20.43 0.78
N LEU A 274 -5.70 -19.13 0.78
CA LEU A 274 -4.90 -18.10 1.45
C LEU A 274 -4.86 -18.30 2.98
N LEU A 275 -5.97 -18.73 3.58
CA LEU A 275 -6.05 -19.01 5.02
C LEU A 275 -5.30 -20.30 5.39
N GLU A 276 -5.34 -21.33 4.55
CA GLU A 276 -4.60 -22.59 4.75
C GLU A 276 -3.08 -22.37 4.74
N LEU A 277 -2.59 -21.35 4.04
CA LEU A 277 -1.18 -20.96 4.10
C LEU A 277 -0.75 -20.43 5.49
N LEU A 278 -1.68 -20.03 6.35
CA LEU A 278 -1.42 -19.34 7.61
C LEU A 278 -1.79 -20.17 8.85
N ILE A 279 -2.54 -21.27 8.70
CA ILE A 279 -3.17 -22.02 9.80
C ILE A 279 -2.65 -23.46 9.86
#